data_AF-A0A0M3KFX8-F1
#
_entry.id   AF-A0A0M3KFX8-F1
#
_cell.length_a   1.000
_cell.length_b   1.000
_cell.length_c   1.000
_cell.angle_alpha   90.00
_cell.angle_beta   90.00
_cell.angle_gamma   90.00
#
_symmetry.space_group_name_H-M   'P 1'
#
loop_
_entity.id
_entity.type
_entity.pdbx_description
1 polymer ?
#
loop_
_entity_poly.entity_id
_entity_poly.type
_entity_poly.pdbx_seq_one_letter_code
_entity_poly.pdbx_strand_id
1 'polypeptide(L)'
;LHSGKTSLVHRYLTGAYTSEESPEGGRFKKEVVLDGQSYLLLIRDEGSGVPEYQFAQWIDAVIFVFSLESQDSFETVLHYYNQMAKYRNLSDVPVLLVGTQVRFVAFFEVFVSLLIYMYARHKTTLGTVLFSDLL
;
A
#
# COMPACT_ATOMS: atom_id res chain seq x y z
N LEU A 1 9.40 -13.13 7.14
CA LEU A 1 9.34 -11.75 7.67
C LEU A 1 7.87 -11.33 7.67
N HIS A 2 7.31 -10.99 8.82
CA HIS A 2 5.89 -10.65 8.96
C HIS A 2 5.73 -9.13 9.08
N SER A 3 5.70 -8.41 7.96
CA SER A 3 5.41 -6.97 8.00
C SER A 3 3.94 -6.67 8.34
N GLY A 4 3.04 -7.66 8.24
CA GLY A 4 1.60 -7.48 8.45
C GLY A 4 0.89 -6.90 7.21
N LYS A 5 1.58 -6.87 6.07
CA LYS A 5 1.12 -6.34 4.80
C LYS A 5 -0.20 -6.96 4.34
N THR A 6 -0.21 -8.30 4.23
CA THR A 6 -1.35 -9.08 3.79
C THR A 6 -2.55 -8.86 4.70
N SER A 7 -2.32 -8.85 6.02
CA SER A 7 -3.35 -8.63 7.04
C SER A 7 -4.04 -7.27 6.89
N LEU A 8 -3.27 -6.23 6.58
CA LEU A 8 -3.78 -4.88 6.38
C LEU A 8 -4.60 -4.76 5.10
N VAL A 9 -4.12 -5.33 3.98
CA VAL A 9 -4.86 -5.38 2.71
C VAL A 9 -6.16 -6.16 2.90
N HIS A 10 -6.09 -7.35 3.50
CA HIS A 10 -7.26 -8.19 3.73
C HIS A 10 -8.30 -7.50 4.61
N ARG A 11 -7.87 -6.87 5.71
CA ARG A 11 -8.78 -6.14 6.59
C ARG A 11 -9.39 -4.94 5.89
N TYR A 12 -8.61 -4.17 5.13
CA TYR A 12 -9.16 -3.05 4.37
C TYR A 12 -10.22 -3.52 3.36
N LEU A 13 -10.04 -4.68 2.73
CA LEU A 13 -10.98 -5.22 1.74
C LEU A 13 -12.24 -5.84 2.37
N THR A 14 -12.09 -6.57 3.48
CA THR A 14 -13.15 -7.44 4.03
C THR A 14 -13.73 -6.97 5.38
N GLY A 15 -13.04 -6.06 6.07
CA GLY A 15 -13.30 -5.70 7.47
C GLY A 15 -12.80 -6.73 8.48
N ALA A 16 -12.37 -7.92 8.04
CA ALA A 16 -11.89 -9.00 8.90
C ALA A 16 -10.36 -9.06 8.98
N TYR A 17 -9.83 -9.33 10.17
CA TYR A 17 -8.41 -9.57 10.37
C TYR A 17 -8.04 -11.02 10.03
N THR A 18 -6.93 -11.20 9.33
CA THR A 18 -6.27 -12.50 9.15
C THR A 18 -4.79 -12.36 9.50
N SER A 19 -4.22 -13.38 10.14
CA SER A 19 -2.78 -13.49 10.37
C SER A 19 -2.05 -14.24 9.25
N GLU A 20 -2.78 -14.73 8.26
CA GLU A 20 -2.19 -15.41 7.11
C GLU A 20 -1.49 -14.40 6.19
N GLU A 21 -0.22 -14.66 5.89
CA GLU A 21 0.55 -13.92 4.91
C GLU A 21 0.39 -14.55 3.53
N SER A 22 0.46 -13.73 2.47
CA SER A 22 0.49 -14.20 1.08
C SER A 22 1.89 -13.98 0.50
N PRO A 23 2.74 -15.02 0.39
CA PRO A 23 4.10 -14.86 -0.16
C PRO A 23 4.12 -14.31 -1.59
N GLU A 24 3.12 -14.68 -2.38
CA GLU A 24 2.88 -14.27 -3.77
C GLU A 24 2.20 -12.89 -3.86
N GLY A 25 1.71 -12.36 -2.74
CA GLY A 25 0.91 -11.13 -2.71
C GLY A 25 -0.46 -11.31 -3.36
N GLY A 26 -0.96 -10.27 -4.04
CA GLY A 26 -2.27 -10.29 -4.68
C GLY A 26 -2.65 -8.99 -5.37
N ARG A 27 -3.60 -9.06 -6.31
CA ARG A 27 -4.16 -7.90 -7.01
C ARG A 27 -5.64 -7.79 -6.72
N PHE A 28 -6.03 -6.65 -6.17
CA PHE A 28 -7.37 -6.42 -5.66
C PHE A 28 -7.94 -5.12 -6.24
N LYS A 29 -9.26 -5.02 -6.18
CA LYS A 29 -9.99 -3.81 -6.54
C LYS A 29 -11.04 -3.51 -5.47
N LYS A 30 -11.21 -2.24 -5.11
CA LYS A 30 -12.23 -1.79 -4.16
C LYS A 30 -12.85 -0.50 -4.67
N GLU A 31 -14.17 -0.43 -4.70
CA GLU A 31 -14.86 0.83 -4.96
C GLU A 31 -14.88 1.67 -3.67
N VAL A 32 -14.55 2.95 -3.79
CA VAL A 32 -14.62 3.94 -2.71
C VAL A 32 -15.39 5.16 -3.17
N VAL A 33 -16.17 5.76 -2.29
CA VAL A 33 -16.92 6.99 -2.60
C VAL A 33 -16.29 8.14 -1.84
N LEU A 34 -15.82 9.16 -2.57
CA LEU A 34 -15.25 10.38 -2.01
C LEU A 34 -16.03 11.57 -2.59
N ASP A 35 -16.52 12.45 -1.73
CA ASP A 35 -17.30 13.64 -2.13
C ASP A 35 -18.46 13.33 -3.10
N GLY A 36 -19.10 12.16 -2.93
CA GLY A 36 -20.21 11.69 -3.76
C GLY A 36 -19.80 11.15 -5.15
N GLN A 37 -18.50 11.07 -5.45
CA GLN A 37 -17.96 10.45 -6.65
C GLN A 37 -17.40 9.05 -6.33
N SER A 38 -17.72 8.06 -7.16
CA SER A 38 -17.13 6.73 -7.07
C SER A 38 -15.75 6.68 -7.72
N TYR A 39 -14.81 6.04 -7.02
CA TYR A 39 -13.47 5.77 -7.49
C TYR A 39 -13.21 4.27 -7.40
N LEU A 40 -12.60 3.69 -8.43
CA LEU A 40 -12.11 2.32 -8.38
C LEU A 40 -10.65 2.34 -7.93
N LEU A 41 -10.41 1.83 -6.73
CA LEU A 41 -9.10 1.63 -6.16
C LEU A 41 -8.51 0.32 -6.66
N LEU A 42 -7.32 0.36 -7.24
CA LEU A 42 -6.54 -0.82 -7.59
C LEU A 42 -5.41 -1.00 -6.57
N ILE A 43 -5.42 -2.11 -5.85
CA ILE A 43 -4.47 -2.44 -4.78
C ILE A 43 -3.63 -3.62 -5.24
N ARG A 44 -2.30 -3.52 -5.16
CA ARG A 44 -1.39 -4.60 -5.52
C ARG A 44 -0.39 -4.86 -4.39
N ASP A 45 -0.47 -6.05 -3.84
CA ASP A 45 0.51 -6.59 -2.91
C ASP A 45 1.54 -7.39 -3.73
N GLU A 46 2.82 -7.00 -3.72
CA GLU A 46 3.93 -7.73 -4.38
C GLU A 46 4.47 -8.89 -3.52
N GLY A 47 3.83 -9.16 -2.38
CA GLY A 47 4.18 -10.23 -1.48
C GLY A 47 5.57 -10.04 -0.88
N SER A 48 6.40 -11.07 -1.02
CA SER A 48 7.78 -11.09 -0.55
C SER A 48 8.81 -10.71 -1.63
N GLY A 49 8.34 -10.47 -2.86
CA GLY A 49 9.19 -10.12 -3.99
C GLY A 49 9.84 -8.75 -3.86
N VAL A 50 11.02 -8.59 -4.46
CA VAL A 50 11.64 -7.26 -4.62
C VAL A 50 10.88 -6.51 -5.71
N PRO A 51 10.49 -5.24 -5.50
CA PRO A 51 9.76 -4.47 -6.51
C PRO A 51 10.47 -4.44 -7.85
N GLU A 52 9.77 -4.89 -8.89
CA GLU A 52 10.29 -4.91 -10.26
C GLU A 52 10.11 -3.56 -10.97
N TYR A 53 10.81 -3.38 -12.09
CA TYR A 53 10.65 -2.20 -12.94
C TYR A 53 9.19 -1.95 -13.34
N GLN A 54 8.48 -2.99 -13.78
CA GLN A 54 7.09 -2.88 -14.22
C GLN A 54 6.17 -2.40 -13.10
N PHE A 55 6.43 -2.85 -11.87
CA PHE A 55 5.71 -2.39 -10.68
C PHE A 55 5.95 -0.90 -10.44
N ALA A 56 7.21 -0.45 -10.39
CA ALA A 56 7.57 0.94 -10.11
C ALA A 56 7.01 1.95 -11.15
N GLN A 57 6.83 1.52 -12.40
CA GLN A 57 6.18 2.36 -13.44
C GLN A 57 4.65 2.41 -13.28
N TRP A 58 4.04 1.36 -12.77
CA TRP A 58 2.58 1.23 -12.69
C TRP A 58 1.99 1.96 -11.47
N ILE A 59 2.75 2.05 -10.37
CA ILE A 59 2.24 2.65 -9.14
C ILE A 59 1.90 4.12 -9.33
N ASP A 60 0.78 4.52 -8.76
CA ASP A 60 0.42 5.93 -8.68
C ASP A 60 0.77 6.47 -7.29
N ALA A 61 0.74 5.60 -6.25
CA ALA A 61 1.76 5.53 -5.20
C ALA A 61 1.72 4.27 -4.31
N VAL A 62 2.46 4.35 -3.19
CA VAL A 62 3.00 3.22 -2.45
C VAL A 62 2.90 3.45 -0.93
N ILE A 63 2.58 2.38 -0.22
CA ILE A 63 2.56 2.31 1.23
C ILE A 63 3.62 1.30 1.66
N PHE A 64 4.75 1.73 2.20
CA PHE A 64 5.68 0.79 2.83
C PHE A 64 5.19 0.39 4.21
N VAL A 65 5.26 -0.88 4.53
CA VAL A 65 4.76 -1.52 5.73
C VAL A 65 5.85 -2.36 6.36
N PHE A 66 6.17 -2.05 7.61
CA PHE A 66 7.13 -2.81 8.40
C PHE A 66 6.52 -3.11 9.77
N SER A 67 7.01 -4.16 10.43
CA SER A 67 6.64 -4.46 11.81
C SER A 67 7.53 -3.67 12.76
N LEU A 68 6.90 -2.99 13.73
CA LEU A 68 7.59 -2.30 14.82
C LEU A 68 8.36 -3.25 15.74
N GLU A 69 8.09 -4.56 15.64
CA GLU A 69 8.74 -5.63 16.40
C GLU A 69 9.85 -6.31 15.59
N SER A 70 10.13 -5.87 14.34
CA SER A 70 11.14 -6.49 13.46
C SER A 70 11.98 -5.46 12.71
N GLN A 71 13.24 -5.32 13.11
CA GLN A 71 14.22 -4.48 12.41
C GLN A 71 14.41 -4.94 10.95
N ASP A 72 14.50 -6.25 10.70
CA ASP A 72 14.65 -6.81 9.35
C ASP A 72 13.55 -6.35 8.39
N SER A 73 12.31 -6.20 8.90
CA SER A 73 11.19 -5.72 8.09
C SER A 73 11.33 -4.25 7.68
N PHE A 74 11.92 -3.42 8.55
CA PHE A 74 12.26 -2.04 8.23
C PHE A 74 13.41 -1.94 7.22
N GLU A 75 14.45 -2.76 7.39
CA GLU A 75 15.57 -2.86 6.44
C GLU A 75 15.09 -3.33 5.06
N THR A 76 14.13 -4.25 5.02
CA THR A 76 13.48 -4.72 3.79
C THR A 76 12.73 -3.58 3.08
N VAL A 77 11.95 -2.79 3.82
CA VAL A 77 11.29 -1.60 3.29
C VAL A 77 12.30 -0.60 2.70
N LEU A 78 13.40 -0.34 3.41
CA LEU A 78 14.45 0.54 2.91
C LEU A 78 15.10 0.00 1.65
N HIS A 79 15.33 -1.32 1.58
CA HIS A 79 15.81 -1.99 0.38
C HIS A 79 14.84 -1.79 -0.79
N TYR A 80 13.53 -2.00 -0.58
CA TYR A 80 12.51 -1.80 -1.60
C TYR A 80 12.43 -0.35 -2.09
N TYR A 81 12.46 0.63 -1.18
CA TYR A 81 12.50 2.05 -1.54
C TYR A 81 13.70 2.36 -2.46
N ASN A 82 14.89 1.90 -2.08
CA ASN A 82 16.11 2.10 -2.87
C ASN A 82 16.05 1.40 -4.23
N GLN A 83 15.43 0.22 -4.31
CA GLN A 83 15.23 -0.50 -5.57
C GLN A 83 14.29 0.26 -6.51
N MET A 84 13.14 0.71 -6.01
CA MET A 84 12.19 1.50 -6.81
C MET A 84 12.77 2.84 -7.25
N ALA A 85 13.58 3.49 -6.41
CA ALA A 85 14.27 4.74 -6.75
C ALA A 85 15.22 4.61 -7.95
N LYS A 86 15.67 3.39 -8.29
CA LYS A 86 16.45 3.12 -9.52
C LYS A 86 15.59 3.19 -10.79
N TYR A 87 14.30 2.95 -10.66
CA TYR A 87 13.36 2.87 -11.79
C TYR A 87 12.55 4.15 -11.95
N ARG A 88 12.34 4.92 -10.88
CA ARG A 88 11.49 6.12 -10.89
C ARG A 88 11.90 7.12 -9.81
N ASN A 89 11.74 8.42 -10.10
CA ASN A 89 11.84 9.45 -9.08
C ASN A 89 10.68 9.34 -8.09
N LEU A 90 10.95 8.83 -6.89
CA LEU A 90 9.92 8.66 -5.86
C LEU A 90 9.45 9.98 -5.23
N SER A 91 10.12 11.10 -5.50
CA SER A 91 9.66 12.43 -5.06
C SER A 91 8.34 12.84 -5.72
N ASP A 92 8.02 12.26 -6.88
CA ASP A 92 6.79 12.52 -7.63
C ASP A 92 5.67 11.51 -7.29
N VAL A 93 5.94 10.59 -6.35
CA VAL A 93 5.07 9.48 -5.97
C VAL A 93 4.70 9.63 -4.50
N PRO A 94 3.43 9.82 -4.12
CA PRO A 94 3.05 9.93 -2.71
C PRO A 94 3.40 8.70 -1.86
N VAL A 95 4.50 8.74 -1.11
CA VAL A 95 4.93 7.62 -0.27
C VAL A 95 4.32 7.71 1.13
N LEU A 96 3.72 6.63 1.63
CA LEU A 96 3.37 6.45 3.05
C LEU A 96 4.24 5.36 3.66
N LEU A 97 4.71 5.56 4.89
CA LEU A 97 5.42 4.55 5.67
C LEU A 97 4.60 4.19 6.92
N VAL A 98 4.33 2.91 7.12
CA VAL A 98 3.44 2.37 8.15
C VAL A 98 4.19 1.35 8.99
N GLY A 99 4.32 1.65 10.28
CA GLY A 99 4.77 0.68 11.28
C GLY A 99 3.57 -0.07 11.87
N THR A 100 3.57 -1.40 11.80
CA THR A 100 2.52 -2.25 12.34
C THR A 100 2.90 -2.83 13.70
N GLN A 101 1.91 -2.90 14.59
CA GLN A 101 1.92 -3.79 15.75
C GLN A 101 0.74 -4.73 15.60
N VAL A 102 0.94 -6.01 15.87
CA VAL A 102 -0.05 -7.10 15.72
C VAL A 102 -1.39 -6.78 16.41
N ARG A 103 -1.40 -5.84 17.38
CA ARG A 103 -2.56 -5.45 18.19
C ARG A 103 -3.28 -4.18 17.74
N PHE A 104 -2.71 -3.34 16.87
CA PHE A 104 -3.28 -2.03 16.54
C PHE A 104 -3.40 -1.82 15.04
N VAL A 105 -4.56 -2.18 14.49
CA VAL A 105 -4.88 -1.99 13.06
C VAL A 105 -5.90 -0.86 12.84
N ALA A 106 -6.58 -0.39 13.88
CA ALA A 106 -7.67 0.58 13.75
C ALA A 106 -7.22 1.95 13.16
N PHE A 107 -5.99 2.37 13.43
CA PHE A 107 -5.46 3.62 12.88
C PHE A 107 -5.13 3.55 11.39
N PHE A 108 -4.85 2.34 10.86
CA PHE A 108 -4.46 2.16 9.48
C PHE A 108 -5.54 2.58 8.49
N GLU A 109 -6.81 2.23 8.76
CA GLU A 109 -7.91 2.55 7.84
C GLU A 109 -8.12 4.06 7.68
N VAL A 110 -7.92 4.83 8.76
CA VAL A 110 -8.02 6.29 8.72
C VAL A 110 -6.91 6.89 7.85
N PHE A 111 -5.67 6.44 8.00
CA PHE A 111 -4.55 6.94 7.21
C PHE A 111 -4.62 6.53 5.74
N VAL A 112 -5.03 5.30 5.44
CA VAL A 112 -5.26 4.86 4.05
C VAL A 112 -6.38 5.68 3.42
N SER A 113 -7.50 5.86 4.11
CA SER A 113 -8.62 6.66 3.61
C SER A 113 -8.21 8.13 3.38
N LEU A 114 -7.41 8.70 4.28
CA LEU A 114 -6.89 10.06 4.13
C LEU A 114 -5.91 10.17 2.97
N LEU A 115 -5.03 9.19 2.77
CA LEU A 115 -4.09 9.15 1.63
C LEU A 115 -4.85 9.08 0.30
N ILE A 116 -5.83 8.18 0.20
CA ILE A 116 -6.69 8.05 -0.98
C ILE A 116 -7.43 9.37 -1.23
N TYR A 117 -7.98 9.99 -0.18
CA TYR A 117 -8.65 11.27 -0.28
C TYR A 117 -7.71 12.39 -0.77
N MET A 118 -6.54 12.56 -0.14
CA MET A 118 -5.53 13.55 -0.54
C MET A 118 -5.09 13.35 -1.99
N TYR A 119 -4.91 12.10 -2.40
CA TYR A 119 -4.52 11.77 -3.77
C TYR A 119 -5.62 12.07 -4.79
N ALA A 120 -6.85 11.60 -4.53
CA ALA A 120 -8.01 11.82 -5.40
C ALA A 120 -8.31 13.31 -5.60
N ARG A 121 -8.03 14.14 -4.58
CA ARG A 121 -8.21 15.60 -4.63
C ARG A 121 -7.15 16.32 -5.47
N HIS A 122 -5.99 15.71 -5.70
CA HIS A 122 -4.89 16.29 -6.48
C HIS A 122 -4.92 15.87 -7.97
N LYS A 123 -5.49 14.70 -8.31
CA LYS A 123 -5.66 14.28 -9.71
C LYS A 123 -7.09 14.54 -10.21
N THR A 124 -7.26 15.53 -11.08
CA THR A 124 -8.53 15.93 -11.72
C THR A 124 -8.94 15.07 -12.93
N THR A 125 -8.56 13.80 -12.99
CA THR A 125 -8.87 12.93 -14.14
C THR A 125 -9.92 11.88 -13.77
N LEU A 126 -11.07 11.93 -14.46
CA LEU A 126 -12.08 10.87 -14.41
C LEU A 126 -11.43 9.52 -14.74
N GLY A 127 -11.58 8.54 -13.85
CA GLY A 127 -11.76 7.15 -14.28
C GLY A 127 -10.90 6.08 -13.62
N THR A 128 -9.75 6.36 -13.00
CA THR A 128 -8.98 5.32 -12.29
C THR A 128 -8.05 5.93 -11.26
N VAL A 129 -8.21 5.55 -9.99
CA VAL A 129 -7.27 5.86 -8.91
C VAL A 129 -6.50 4.57 -8.62
N LEU A 130 -5.29 4.49 -9.15
CA LEU A 130 -4.36 3.37 -8.97
C LEU A 130 -3.63 3.53 -7.62
N PHE A 131 -4.20 3.07 -6.51
CA PHE A 131 -3.52 3.17 -5.23
C PHE A 131 -3.82 2.00 -4.30
N SER A 132 -2.82 1.22 -3.95
CA SER A 132 -2.00 1.47 -2.76
C SER A 132 -1.32 0.16 -2.47
N ASP A 133 -0.06 0.08 -2.85
CA ASP A 133 0.67 -1.15 -2.68
C ASP A 133 1.29 -1.07 -1.30
N LEU A 134 0.77 -1.89 -0.39
CA LEU A 134 1.48 -2.16 0.82
C LEU A 134 2.76 -2.92 0.41
N LEU A 135 3.91 -2.55 0.95
CA LEU A 135 5.20 -3.26 0.81
C LEU A 135 5.75 -3.60 2.18
#